data_AF-A0A661QB97-F1
#
_entry.id   AF-A0A661QB97-F1
#
_cell.length_a   1.000
_cell.length_b   1.000
_cell.length_c   1.000
_cell.angle_alpha   90.00
_cell.angle_beta   90.00
_cell.angle_gamma   90.00
#
_symmetry.space_group_name_H-M   'P 1'
#
loop_
_entity.id
_entity.type
_entity.pdbx_description
1 polymer ?
#
loop_
_entity_poly.entity_id
_entity_poly.type
_entity_poly.pdbx_seq_one_letter_code
_entity_poly.pdbx_strand_id
1 'polypeptide(L)'
;MFRIVHTADLHLDPDYAYLPYNKLEERRFDFLNAFDQIIDFCIEEKPDAFLISGDFYDKILPRNDPRVHVIERFKELNLKSKNT
;
A
#
# COMPACT_ATOMS: atom_id res chain seq x y z
N MET A 1 -7.47 -22.30 12.20
CA MET A 1 -6.45 -21.49 12.91
C MET A 1 -6.56 -20.09 12.36
N PHE A 2 -6.66 -19.07 13.22
CA PHE A 2 -6.83 -17.67 12.80
C PHE A 2 -5.48 -17.12 12.30
N ARG A 3 -5.47 -16.48 11.13
CA ARG A 3 -4.28 -15.96 10.45
C ARG A 3 -4.37 -14.45 10.27
N ILE A 4 -3.28 -13.76 10.56
CA ILE A 4 -3.20 -12.30 10.48
C ILE A 4 -1.99 -11.93 9.63
N VAL A 5 -2.17 -10.99 8.70
CA VAL A 5 -1.07 -10.24 8.08
C VAL A 5 -0.94 -8.90 8.79
N HIS A 6 0.27 -8.58 9.25
CA HIS A 6 0.56 -7.35 9.98
C HIS A 6 1.72 -6.61 9.33
N THR A 7 1.56 -5.31 9.12
CA THR A 7 2.57 -4.42 8.53
C THR A 7 2.47 -3.00 9.11
N ALA A 8 3.47 -2.17 8.82
CA ALA A 8 3.57 -0.76 9.22
C ALA A 8 4.58 -0.05 8.29
N ASP A 9 4.74 1.27 8.46
CA ASP A 9 5.86 2.05 7.89
C ASP A 9 5.97 1.96 6.36
N LEU A 10 4.82 2.10 5.68
CA LEU A 10 4.74 2.05 4.22
C LEU A 10 5.25 3.33 3.55
N HIS A 11 5.22 4.47 4.25
CA HIS A 11 5.72 5.77 3.76
C HIS A 11 5.32 6.09 2.31
N LEU A 12 4.05 5.86 1.95
CA LEU A 12 3.58 6.11 0.59
C LEU A 12 3.68 7.59 0.24
N ASP A 13 3.99 7.86 -1.01
CA ASP A 13 4.16 9.20 -1.57
C ASP A 13 5.30 10.03 -0.94
N PRO A 14 6.53 9.48 -0.85
CA PRO A 14 7.63 10.20 -0.22
C PRO A 14 7.99 11.49 -0.97
N ASP A 15 8.51 12.47 -0.23
CA ASP A 15 8.95 13.74 -0.79
C ASP A 15 10.40 14.06 -0.44
N TYR A 16 11.32 13.48 -1.22
CA TYR A 16 12.76 13.71 -1.07
C TYR A 16 13.22 14.88 -1.94
N ALA A 17 13.20 16.09 -1.38
CA ALA A 17 13.56 17.32 -2.08
C ALA A 17 14.99 17.34 -2.67
N TYR A 18 15.89 16.49 -2.19
CA TYR A 18 17.26 16.38 -2.68
C TYR A 18 17.39 15.47 -3.92
N LEU A 19 16.37 14.70 -4.27
CA LEU A 19 16.39 13.82 -5.44
C LEU A 19 15.95 14.58 -6.70
N PRO A 20 16.58 14.32 -7.87
CA PRO A 20 16.04 14.79 -9.13
C PRO A 20 14.68 14.14 -9.39
N TYR A 21 13.80 14.86 -10.10
CA TYR A 21 12.39 14.47 -10.27
C TYR A 21 12.20 13.03 -10.76
N ASN A 22 12.97 12.59 -11.75
CA ASN A 22 12.90 11.23 -12.28
C ASN A 22 13.22 10.16 -11.22
N LYS A 23 14.20 10.42 -10.35
CA LYS A 23 14.57 9.51 -9.26
C LYS A 23 13.55 9.55 -8.12
N LEU A 24 12.97 10.71 -7.84
CA LEU A 24 11.89 10.81 -6.86
C LEU A 24 10.66 10.02 -7.32
N GLU A 25 10.28 10.12 -8.60
CA GLU A 25 9.18 9.34 -9.16
C GLU A 25 9.49 7.83 -9.13
N GLU A 26 10.68 7.37 -9.55
CA GLU A 26 11.09 5.96 -9.41
C GLU A 26 10.92 5.48 -7.96
N ARG A 27 11.39 6.27 -6.98
CA ARG A 27 11.23 5.94 -5.57
C ARG A 27 9.77 5.85 -5.16
N ARG A 28 8.93 6.78 -5.58
CA ARG A 28 7.47 6.75 -5.31
C ARG A 28 6.84 5.46 -5.85
N PHE A 29 7.25 5.02 -7.04
CA PHE A 29 6.81 3.74 -7.60
C PHE A 29 7.32 2.55 -6.80
N ASP A 30 8.56 2.55 -6.30
CA ASP A 30 9.08 1.46 -5.45
C ASP A 30 8.19 1.25 -4.21
N PHE A 31 7.82 2.33 -3.51
CA PHE A 31 6.96 2.26 -2.31
C PHE A 31 5.54 1.79 -2.66
N LEU A 32 4.97 2.27 -3.76
CA LEU A 32 3.66 1.80 -4.25
C LEU A 32 3.68 0.31 -4.61
N ASN A 33 4.73 -0.14 -5.30
CA ASN A 33 4.90 -1.54 -5.65
C ASN A 33 5.05 -2.45 -4.42
N ALA A 34 5.74 -1.98 -3.37
CA ALA A 34 5.84 -2.72 -2.11
C ALA A 34 4.46 -2.86 -1.44
N PHE A 35 3.65 -1.80 -1.44
CA PHE A 35 2.25 -1.89 -0.99
C PHE A 35 1.44 -2.87 -1.84
N ASP A 36 1.60 -2.84 -3.16
CA ASP A 36 0.88 -3.76 -4.05
C ASP A 36 1.22 -5.22 -3.77
N GLN A 37 2.49 -5.55 -3.51
CA GLN A 37 2.90 -6.90 -3.14
C GLN A 37 2.23 -7.39 -1.85
N ILE A 38 2.06 -6.51 -0.86
CA ILE A 38 1.36 -6.85 0.39
C ILE A 38 -0.12 -7.17 0.11
N ILE A 39 -0.77 -6.36 -0.74
CA ILE A 39 -2.17 -6.57 -1.10
C ILE A 39 -2.33 -7.87 -1.91
N ASP A 40 -1.44 -8.14 -2.87
CA ASP A 40 -1.47 -9.38 -3.66
C ASP A 40 -1.27 -10.61 -2.77
N PHE A 41 -0.32 -10.55 -1.84
CA PHE A 41 -0.13 -11.59 -0.84
C PHE A 41 -1.40 -11.82 0.00
N CYS A 42 -2.08 -10.76 0.44
CA CYS A 42 -3.33 -10.88 1.18
C CYS A 42 -4.47 -11.49 0.34
N ILE A 43 -4.52 -11.18 -0.96
CA ILE A 43 -5.50 -11.76 -1.90
C ILE A 43 -5.26 -13.27 -2.06
N GLU A 44 -4.00 -13.67 -2.21
CA GLU A 44 -3.60 -15.08 -2.38
C GLU A 44 -3.84 -15.90 -1.11
N GLU A 45 -3.29 -15.44 0.02
CA GLU A 45 -3.28 -16.20 1.27
C GLU A 45 -4.60 -16.17 2.03
N LYS A 46 -5.45 -15.17 1.75
CA LYS A 46 -6.75 -14.94 2.41
C LYS A 46 -6.65 -15.00 3.94
N PRO A 47 -5.88 -14.09 4.57
CA PRO A 47 -5.83 -14.01 6.03
C PRO A 47 -7.19 -13.59 6.60
N ASP A 48 -7.46 -13.96 7.84
CA ASP A 48 -8.70 -13.56 8.54
C ASP A 48 -8.68 -12.07 8.91
N ALA A 49 -7.50 -11.48 9.07
CA ALA A 49 -7.31 -10.05 9.27
C ALA A 49 -6.05 -9.53 8.59
N PHE A 50 -6.14 -8.32 8.02
CA PHE A 50 -5.00 -7.54 7.55
C PHE A 50 -4.93 -6.25 8.36
N LEU A 51 -3.81 -6.03 9.07
CA LEU A 51 -3.59 -4.92 9.98
C LEU A 51 -2.40 -4.07 9.54
N ILE A 52 -2.64 -2.77 9.35
CA ILE A 52 -1.58 -1.78 9.09
C ILE A 52 -1.50 -0.84 10.29
N SER A 53 -0.34 -0.78 10.94
CA SER A 53 -0.21 -0.20 12.29
C SER A 53 0.32 1.24 12.36
N GLY A 54 0.59 1.88 11.25
CA GLY A 54 1.09 3.25 11.25
C GLY A 54 1.89 3.59 10.00
N ASP A 55 2.25 4.87 9.90
CA ASP A 55 3.12 5.44 8.87
C ASP A 55 2.77 4.98 7.45
N PHE A 56 1.46 5.08 7.15
CA PHE A 56 0.90 4.68 5.86
C PHE A 56 1.33 5.63 4.73
N TYR A 57 1.30 6.94 4.99
CA TYR A 57 1.77 7.98 4.06
C TYR A 57 2.91 8.76 4.70
N ASP A 58 3.84 9.23 3.87
CA ASP A 58 4.97 10.04 4.32
C ASP A 58 4.57 11.46 4.76
N LYS A 59 3.41 11.93 4.29
CA LYS A 59 2.87 13.25 4.60
C LYS A 59 1.38 13.20 4.93
N ILE A 60 0.93 14.17 5.71
CA ILE A 60 -0.47 14.33 6.14
C ILE A 60 -1.41 14.46 4.93
N LEU A 61 -0.97 15.15 3.88
CA LEU A 61 -1.74 15.34 2.64
C LEU A 61 -1.00 14.75 1.43
N PRO A 62 -1.12 13.44 1.17
CA PRO A 62 -0.55 12.81 -0.01
C PRO A 62 -1.19 13.34 -1.30
N ARG A 63 -0.48 13.17 -2.43
CA ARG A 63 -1.01 13.45 -3.77
C ARG A 63 -2.26 12.61 -4.04
N ASN A 64 -3.08 13.03 -5.02
CA ASN A 64 -4.29 12.29 -5.37
C ASN A 64 -3.99 10.89 -5.92
N ASP A 65 -3.02 10.77 -6.81
CA ASP A 65 -2.70 9.53 -7.51
C ASP A 65 -2.45 8.34 -6.57
N PRO A 66 -1.56 8.42 -5.54
CA PRO A 66 -1.36 7.31 -4.61
C PRO A 66 -2.60 7.01 -3.75
N ARG A 67 -3.42 8.02 -3.42
CA ARG A 67 -4.67 7.80 -2.67
C ARG A 67 -5.68 7.01 -3.49
N VAL A 68 -5.84 7.37 -4.77
CA VAL A 68 -6.75 6.68 -5.69
C VAL A 68 -6.30 5.24 -5.84
N HIS A 69 -5.02 5.01 -6.12
CA HIS A 69 -4.44 3.67 -6.26
C HIS A 69 -4.67 2.80 -5.02
N VAL A 70 -4.38 3.33 -3.82
CA VAL A 70 -4.62 2.63 -2.54
C VAL A 70 -6.10 2.23 -2.38
N ILE A 71 -7.02 3.15 -2.68
CA ILE A 71 -8.46 2.86 -2.59
C ILE A 71 -8.86 1.76 -3.57
N GLU A 72 -8.33 1.77 -4.79
CA GLU A 72 -8.61 0.76 -5.80
C GLU A 72 -8.10 -0.63 -5.39
N ARG A 73 -6.89 -0.71 -4.85
CA ARG A 73 -6.30 -1.96 -4.37
C ARG A 73 -7.03 -2.53 -3.16
N PHE A 74 -7.45 -1.71 -2.22
CA PHE A 74 -8.31 -2.17 -1.12
C PHE A 74 -9.69 -2.63 -1.58
N LYS A 75 -10.28 -1.97 -2.60
CA LYS A 75 -11.54 -2.45 -3.20
C LYS A 75 -11.35 -3.83 -3.84
N GLU A 76 -10.26 -4.02 -4.57
CA GLU A 76 -9.93 -5.32 -5.17
C GLU A 76 -9.80 -6.42 -4.10
N LEU A 77 -9.03 -6.16 -3.04
CA LEU A 77 -8.89 -7.08 -1.90
C LEU A 77 -10.26 -7.44 -1.29
N ASN A 78 -11.14 -6.45 -1.09
CA ASN A 78 -12.47 -6.66 -0.53
C ASN A 78 -13.37 -7.51 -1.45
N LEU A 79 -13.36 -7.24 -2.76
CA LEU A 79 -14.18 -7.97 -3.73
C LEU A 79 -13.71 -9.42 -3.87
N LYS A 80 -12.40 -9.66 -3.98
CA LYS A 80 -11.84 -11.01 -4.09
C LYS A 80 -12.00 -11.81 -2.80
N SER A 81 -12.00 -11.15 -1.65
CA SER A 81 -12.31 -11.79 -0.37
C SER A 81 -13.75 -12.29 -0.28
N LYS A 82 -14.71 -11.70 -1.00
CA LYS A 82 -16.16 -12.04 -0.93
C LYS A 82 -16.62 -13.10 -1.93
N ASN A 83 -15.84 -13.37 -2.97
CA ASN A 83 -16.18 -14.34 -4.03
C ASN A 83 -15.78 -15.78 -3.67
N THR A 84 -15.63 -16.10 -2.37
CA THR A 84 -15.37 -17.45 -1.84
C THR A 84 -16.39 -17.74 -0.75
#